data_AF-A0A2E5EFL7-F1
#
_entry.id   AF-A0A2E5EFL7-F1
#
_cell.length_a   1.000
_cell.length_b   1.000
_cell.length_c   1.000
_cell.angle_alpha   90.00
_cell.angle_beta   90.00
_cell.angle_gamma   90.00
#
_symmetry.space_group_name_H-M   'P 1'
#
loop_
_entity.id
_entity.type
_entity.pdbx_description
1 polymer ?
#
loop_
_entity_poly.entity_id
_entity_poly.type
_entity_poly.pdbx_seq_one_letter_code
_entity_poly.pdbx_strand_id
1 'polypeptide(L)'
;MVKSRRSNAPDQRVGQGANHALACKRKRPCLSEQNASASVQSNMIRFVLLFCFALTLLPLQAADSKLRPVYTVAKYDSKRDPEVDLDATVKRASEEKKRIMIIVGGNWCGWCRRLERYFSEKPALAKVLAENYLIMKVNYDDDNTNGDFLVDYPDISDFPHFYILDSRGRLLHSQSGSKMESRGGYKEAAILAFLNKWAN
;
A
#
# COMPACT_ATOMS: atom_id res chain seq x y z
N MET A 1 -37.87 3.12 30.76
CA MET A 1 -39.04 2.95 29.88
C MET A 1 -38.67 2.01 28.74
N VAL A 2 -39.04 0.74 28.86
CA VAL A 2 -38.85 -0.30 27.82
C VAL A 2 -40.25 -0.82 27.52
N LYS A 3 -40.73 -0.65 26.28
CA LYS A 3 -42.07 -1.10 25.87
C LYS A 3 -42.00 -2.50 25.24
N SER A 4 -42.64 -3.41 25.94
CA SER A 4 -43.03 -4.77 25.55
C SER A 4 -44.15 -4.78 24.49
N ARG A 5 -44.19 -5.87 23.70
CA ARG A 5 -45.34 -6.64 23.15
C ARG A 5 -44.98 -7.21 21.77
N ARG A 6 -45.43 -8.38 21.29
CA ARG A 6 -46.19 -9.54 21.79
C ARG A 6 -46.06 -10.64 20.71
N SER A 7 -46.32 -11.88 21.13
CA SER A 7 -46.35 -13.13 20.39
C SER A 7 -47.51 -13.28 19.38
N ASN A 8 -47.37 -14.17 18.38
CA ASN A 8 -48.20 -15.38 18.20
C ASN A 8 -47.80 -16.19 16.95
N ALA A 9 -48.06 -17.51 17.04
CA ALA A 9 -47.60 -18.62 16.18
C ALA A 9 -48.72 -19.11 15.19
N PRO A 10 -48.83 -20.41 14.81
CA PRO A 10 -48.17 -21.11 13.69
C PRO A 10 -49.16 -21.85 12.73
N ASP A 11 -48.68 -22.48 11.64
CA ASP A 11 -49.45 -23.45 10.81
C ASP A 11 -48.44 -24.32 9.99
N GLN A 12 -48.17 -25.62 10.27
CA GLN A 12 -48.81 -26.90 9.82
C GLN A 12 -49.08 -26.98 8.29
N ARG A 13 -48.94 -28.08 7.52
CA ARG A 13 -48.56 -29.50 7.65
C ARG A 13 -48.48 -30.15 6.23
N VAL A 14 -47.73 -31.28 6.08
CA VAL A 14 -48.03 -32.52 5.26
C VAL A 14 -47.95 -32.43 3.71
N GLY A 15 -47.50 -33.41 2.91
CA GLY A 15 -47.10 -34.84 3.03
C GLY A 15 -46.43 -35.33 1.71
N GLN A 16 -45.43 -36.21 1.75
CA GLN A 16 -45.45 -37.67 1.49
C GLN A 16 -46.08 -38.18 0.18
N GLY A 17 -45.33 -39.00 -0.59
CA GLY A 17 -45.87 -39.95 -1.58
C GLY A 17 -44.85 -40.44 -2.62
N ALA A 18 -44.46 -41.70 -2.54
CA ALA A 18 -43.54 -42.43 -3.43
C ALA A 18 -44.28 -43.39 -4.40
N ASN A 19 -43.51 -44.07 -5.27
CA ASN A 19 -43.74 -45.33 -6.04
C ASN A 19 -43.80 -45.14 -7.57
N HIS A 20 -42.84 -45.64 -8.37
CA HIS A 20 -42.52 -47.02 -8.81
C HIS A 20 -43.53 -47.67 -9.78
N ALA A 21 -43.09 -47.93 -11.03
CA ALA A 21 -43.34 -49.12 -11.89
C ALA A 21 -43.00 -48.77 -13.37
N LEU A 22 -41.96 -49.33 -13.99
CA LEU A 22 -41.85 -50.63 -14.70
C LEU A 22 -42.51 -50.71 -16.10
N ALA A 23 -41.64 -50.64 -17.11
CA ALA A 23 -41.51 -51.48 -18.32
C ALA A 23 -42.72 -51.82 -19.21
N CYS A 24 -42.56 -51.61 -20.52
CA CYS A 24 -43.07 -52.54 -21.54
C CYS A 24 -42.25 -52.51 -22.85
N LYS A 25 -41.86 -53.71 -23.31
CA LYS A 25 -41.18 -54.04 -24.58
C LYS A 25 -42.16 -54.06 -25.76
N ARG A 26 -41.64 -53.86 -26.99
CA ARG A 26 -41.98 -54.44 -28.33
C ARG A 26 -41.68 -53.36 -29.40
N LYS A 27 -41.32 -53.56 -30.68
CA LYS A 27 -40.97 -54.65 -31.63
C LYS A 27 -40.50 -53.89 -32.91
N ARG A 28 -39.53 -54.39 -33.68
CA ARG A 28 -39.12 -53.91 -35.04
C ARG A 28 -40.23 -54.27 -36.09
N PRO A 29 -40.24 -53.87 -37.41
CA PRO A 29 -39.13 -53.41 -38.28
C PRO A 29 -39.41 -52.40 -39.44
N CYS A 30 -38.30 -51.92 -40.02
CA CYS A 30 -37.95 -51.62 -41.43
C CYS A 30 -38.83 -50.82 -42.44
N LEU A 31 -38.09 -49.93 -43.15
CA LEU A 31 -38.19 -49.46 -44.54
C LEU A 31 -39.18 -48.32 -44.86
N SER A 32 -38.63 -47.15 -45.24
CA SER A 32 -38.41 -46.82 -46.66
C SER A 32 -37.58 -45.54 -46.81
N GLU A 33 -36.62 -45.58 -47.71
CA GLU A 33 -35.85 -44.45 -48.24
C GLU A 33 -36.76 -43.31 -48.76
N GLN A 34 -36.30 -42.06 -48.64
CA GLN A 34 -36.13 -41.16 -49.80
C GLN A 34 -35.43 -39.84 -49.39
N ASN A 35 -34.20 -39.73 -49.89
CA ASN A 35 -33.33 -38.58 -50.15
C ASN A 35 -33.90 -37.16 -50.00
N ALA A 36 -33.18 -36.32 -49.26
CA ALA A 36 -32.92 -34.94 -49.66
C ALA A 36 -31.54 -34.51 -49.13
N SER A 37 -30.61 -34.36 -50.07
CA SER A 37 -29.26 -33.83 -49.87
C SER A 37 -29.35 -32.31 -49.71
N ALA A 38 -28.78 -31.76 -48.63
CA ALA A 38 -28.37 -30.35 -48.56
C ALA A 38 -27.28 -30.13 -47.49
N SER A 39 -26.07 -29.87 -47.97
CA SER A 39 -24.98 -29.10 -47.35
C SER A 39 -24.51 -29.49 -45.94
N VAL A 40 -23.57 -30.43 -45.92
CA VAL A 40 -22.62 -30.67 -44.83
C VAL A 40 -21.47 -29.65 -44.91
N GLN A 41 -20.93 -29.29 -43.74
CA GLN A 41 -19.63 -28.65 -43.47
C GLN A 41 -19.50 -27.13 -43.69
N SER A 42 -19.94 -26.38 -42.67
CA SER A 42 -19.25 -25.14 -42.30
C SER A 42 -19.20 -25.01 -40.78
N ASN A 43 -18.07 -24.50 -40.27
CA ASN A 43 -17.79 -24.08 -38.89
C ASN A 43 -17.16 -25.05 -37.88
N MET A 44 -16.28 -25.97 -38.29
CA MET A 44 -15.36 -26.64 -37.33
C MET A 44 -13.95 -26.02 -37.25
N ILE A 45 -13.70 -24.91 -37.96
CA ILE A 45 -12.41 -24.17 -37.92
C ILE A 45 -12.51 -22.88 -37.10
N ARG A 46 -13.73 -22.45 -36.71
CA ARG A 46 -13.91 -21.23 -35.89
C ARG A 46 -13.71 -21.43 -34.40
N PHE A 47 -13.75 -22.66 -33.89
CA PHE A 47 -13.68 -22.91 -32.45
C PHE A 47 -12.25 -23.06 -31.89
N VAL A 48 -11.25 -23.35 -32.73
CA VAL A 48 -9.85 -23.45 -32.27
C VAL A 48 -9.19 -22.06 -32.12
N LEU A 49 -9.64 -21.06 -32.90
CA LEU A 49 -9.15 -19.68 -32.80
C LEU A 49 -9.77 -18.88 -31.63
N LEU A 50 -10.86 -19.37 -31.03
CA LEU A 50 -11.52 -18.72 -29.89
C LEU A 50 -10.98 -19.18 -28.53
N PHE A 51 -10.22 -20.28 -28.47
CA PHE A 51 -9.66 -20.78 -27.20
C PHE A 51 -8.19 -20.38 -26.96
N CYS A 52 -7.45 -19.98 -28.00
CA CYS A 52 -6.10 -19.41 -27.85
C CYS A 52 -6.09 -17.93 -27.45
N PHE A 53 -7.24 -17.23 -27.49
CA PHE A 53 -7.35 -15.83 -27.10
C PHE A 53 -7.69 -15.63 -25.61
N ALA A 54 -7.97 -16.72 -24.88
CA ALA A 54 -8.38 -16.67 -23.46
C ALA A 54 -7.20 -16.83 -22.47
N LEU A 55 -5.95 -16.91 -22.94
CA LEU A 55 -4.78 -17.17 -22.11
C LEU A 55 -3.67 -16.12 -22.26
N THR A 56 -3.98 -14.81 -22.21
CA THR A 56 -3.00 -13.78 -21.84
C THR A 56 -3.62 -12.55 -21.15
N LEU A 57 -4.77 -12.70 -20.47
CA LEU A 57 -5.18 -11.70 -19.47
C LEU A 57 -4.31 -11.89 -18.22
N LEU A 58 -3.03 -11.50 -18.30
CA LEU A 58 -2.32 -11.08 -17.09
C LEU A 58 -3.07 -9.85 -16.60
N PRO A 59 -3.69 -9.84 -15.40
CA PRO A 59 -4.04 -8.58 -14.78
C PRO A 59 -2.74 -7.80 -14.67
N LEU A 60 -2.67 -6.69 -15.41
CA LEU A 60 -1.67 -5.65 -15.20
C LEU A 60 -1.78 -5.30 -13.71
N GLN A 61 -0.83 -5.79 -12.90
CA GLN A 61 -0.80 -5.44 -11.48
C GLN A 61 -0.71 -3.93 -11.45
N ALA A 62 -1.79 -3.28 -10.99
CA ALA A 62 -1.78 -1.87 -10.71
C ALA A 62 -0.61 -1.63 -9.77
N ALA A 63 0.43 -0.95 -10.26
CA ALA A 63 1.56 -0.57 -9.45
C ALA A 63 1.02 0.12 -8.20
N ASP A 64 1.32 -0.45 -7.04
CA ASP A 64 0.74 -0.05 -5.77
C ASP A 64 1.13 1.40 -5.45
N SER A 65 0.25 2.32 -5.81
CA SER A 65 0.41 3.77 -5.61
C SER A 65 0.59 4.16 -4.14
N LYS A 66 0.40 3.22 -3.20
CA LYS A 66 0.62 3.40 -1.76
C LYS A 66 2.07 3.23 -1.30
N LEU A 67 2.99 2.71 -2.11
CA LEU A 67 4.37 2.43 -1.70
C LEU A 67 5.29 3.66 -1.78
N ARG A 68 4.81 4.87 -1.52
CA ARG A 68 5.63 6.09 -1.57
C ARG A 68 5.80 6.68 -0.17
N PRO A 69 7.02 7.14 0.18
CA PRO A 69 7.24 7.86 1.42
C PRO A 69 6.29 9.06 1.54
N VAL A 70 5.73 9.24 2.73
CA VAL A 70 4.78 10.31 3.01
C VAL A 70 5.50 11.47 3.66
N TYR A 71 5.55 12.61 2.96
CA TYR A 71 6.12 13.84 3.49
C TYR A 71 5.00 14.78 3.97
N THR A 72 5.04 15.19 5.24
CA THR A 72 4.22 16.30 5.76
C THR A 72 4.86 17.64 5.42
N VAL A 73 6.19 17.70 5.39
CA VAL A 73 6.97 18.81 4.84
C VAL A 73 7.98 18.26 3.83
N ALA A 74 7.72 18.52 2.55
CA ALA A 74 8.46 17.89 1.44
C ALA A 74 9.69 18.68 0.97
N LYS A 75 9.85 19.95 1.35
CA LYS A 75 10.95 20.83 0.90
C LYS A 75 11.65 21.46 2.09
N TYR A 76 12.94 21.72 1.94
CA TYR A 76 13.65 22.63 2.82
C TYR A 76 13.28 24.06 2.42
N ASP A 77 12.64 24.78 3.33
CA ASP A 77 12.14 26.14 3.11
C ASP A 77 12.37 26.95 4.39
N SER A 78 13.23 27.97 4.29
CA SER A 78 13.63 28.84 5.41
C SER A 78 12.49 29.70 5.96
N LYS A 79 11.36 29.80 5.23
CA LYS A 79 10.18 30.60 5.62
C LYS A 79 9.13 29.82 6.40
N ARG A 80 9.29 28.50 6.55
CA ARG A 80 8.35 27.67 7.31
C ARG A 80 8.64 27.76 8.79
N ASP A 81 7.58 27.66 9.58
CA ASP A 81 7.65 27.51 11.02
C ASP A 81 7.67 26.02 11.37
N PRO A 82 8.80 25.48 11.86
CA PRO A 82 8.91 24.07 12.18
C PRO A 82 8.06 23.65 13.40
N GLU A 83 7.69 24.56 14.31
CA GLU A 83 6.80 24.20 15.42
C GLU A 83 5.39 23.92 14.91
N VAL A 84 4.86 24.81 14.06
CA VAL A 84 3.54 24.64 13.43
C VAL A 84 3.51 23.39 12.54
N ASP A 85 4.58 23.14 11.79
CA ASP A 85 4.71 21.94 10.96
C ASP A 85 4.77 20.66 11.80
N LEU A 86 5.46 20.69 12.94
CA LEU A 86 5.55 19.55 13.85
C LEU A 86 4.18 19.26 14.48
N ASP A 87 3.46 20.28 14.95
CA ASP A 87 2.11 20.13 15.52
C ASP A 87 1.14 19.46 14.53
N ALA A 88 1.12 19.94 13.29
CA ALA A 88 0.32 19.34 12.23
C ALA A 88 0.74 17.88 11.95
N THR A 89 2.05 17.61 11.98
CA THR A 89 2.61 16.28 11.77
C THR A 89 2.27 15.33 12.92
N VAL A 90 2.34 15.78 14.17
CA VAL A 90 1.98 15.00 15.38
C VAL A 90 0.50 14.62 15.36
N LYS A 91 -0.38 15.56 15.03
CA LYS A 91 -1.81 15.28 14.90
C LYS A 91 -2.06 14.12 13.91
N ARG A 92 -1.47 14.22 12.71
CA ARG A 92 -1.58 13.18 11.68
C ARG A 92 -0.91 11.87 12.11
N ALA A 93 0.25 11.93 12.76
CA ALA A 93 0.99 10.76 13.23
C ALA A 93 0.19 9.95 14.26
N SER A 94 -0.52 10.65 15.16
CA SER A 94 -1.41 10.04 16.14
C SER A 94 -2.60 9.33 15.49
N GLU A 95 -3.21 9.94 14.47
CA GLU A 95 -4.33 9.36 13.71
C GLU A 95 -3.89 8.14 12.88
N GLU A 96 -2.77 8.26 12.16
CA GLU A 96 -2.24 7.19 11.30
C GLU A 96 -1.44 6.13 12.06
N LYS A 97 -1.16 6.34 13.35
CA LYS A 97 -0.28 5.50 14.18
C LYS A 97 1.09 5.31 13.51
N LYS A 98 1.74 6.41 13.14
CA LYS A 98 3.06 6.42 12.52
C LYS A 98 4.08 7.14 13.40
N ARG A 99 5.36 6.83 13.19
CA ARG A 99 6.47 7.63 13.70
C ARG A 99 6.63 8.90 12.90
N ILE A 100 7.29 9.88 13.49
CA ILE A 100 7.73 11.08 12.78
C ILE A 100 9.22 10.97 12.54
N MET A 101 9.64 11.14 11.30
CA MET A 101 11.05 11.26 10.94
C MET A 101 11.31 12.71 10.55
N ILE A 102 11.98 13.45 11.41
CA ILE A 102 12.52 14.76 11.07
C ILE A 102 13.87 14.54 10.37
N ILE A 103 14.02 15.19 9.22
CA ILE A 103 15.30 15.26 8.49
C ILE A 103 15.72 16.72 8.48
N VAL A 104 16.79 17.05 9.21
CA VAL A 104 17.36 18.39 9.20
C VAL A 104 18.40 18.47 8.09
N GLY A 105 18.35 19.55 7.32
CA GLY A 105 19.26 19.82 6.21
C GLY A 105 18.83 21.05 5.43
N GLY A 106 19.31 21.20 4.20
CA GLY A 106 18.97 22.35 3.37
C GLY A 106 19.09 22.06 1.88
N ASN A 107 18.67 23.01 1.04
CA ASN A 107 18.74 22.87 -0.41
C ASN A 107 20.19 22.73 -0.94
N TRP A 108 21.15 23.26 -0.18
CA TRP A 108 22.60 23.15 -0.41
C TRP A 108 23.14 21.73 -0.16
N CYS A 109 22.42 20.89 0.60
CA CYS A 109 22.88 19.59 1.05
C CYS A 109 22.79 18.51 -0.05
N GLY A 110 23.92 18.20 -0.69
CA GLY A 110 24.00 17.16 -1.73
C GLY A 110 23.65 15.76 -1.21
N TRP A 111 24.03 15.43 0.03
CA TRP A 111 23.73 14.14 0.66
C TRP A 111 22.24 13.96 0.96
N CYS A 112 21.54 15.05 1.29
CA CYS A 112 20.09 15.07 1.50
C CYS A 112 19.36 14.73 0.18
N ARG A 113 19.78 15.33 -0.94
CA ARG A 113 19.21 15.00 -2.26
C ARG A 113 19.49 13.56 -2.69
N ARG A 114 20.67 13.02 -2.37
CA ARG A 114 20.98 11.59 -2.63
C ARG A 114 20.08 10.68 -1.81
N LEU A 115 19.86 11.00 -0.53
CA LEU A 115 19.02 10.22 0.37
C LEU A 115 17.58 10.15 -0.15
N GLU A 116 17.01 11.29 -0.50
CA GLU A 116 15.64 11.37 -1.01
C GLU A 116 15.46 10.54 -2.29
N ARG A 117 16.43 10.62 -3.21
CA ARG A 117 16.45 9.75 -4.39
C ARG A 117 16.50 8.28 -3.98
N TYR A 118 17.35 7.92 -3.01
CA TYR A 118 17.46 6.56 -2.51
C TYR A 118 16.14 6.04 -1.91
N PHE A 119 15.42 6.87 -1.16
CA PHE A 119 14.09 6.53 -0.63
C PHE A 119 13.07 6.29 -1.74
N SER A 120 13.16 7.03 -2.85
CA SER A 120 12.24 6.89 -3.97
C SER A 120 12.56 5.73 -4.93
N GLU A 121 13.85 5.43 -5.13
CA GLU A 121 14.32 4.43 -6.10
C GLU A 121 14.35 3.01 -5.55
N LYS A 122 14.25 2.85 -4.22
CA LYS A 122 14.34 1.56 -3.53
C LYS A 122 12.98 1.15 -2.98
N PRO A 123 12.24 0.22 -3.63
CA PRO A 123 10.91 -0.17 -3.20
C PRO A 123 10.85 -0.69 -1.75
N ALA A 124 11.88 -1.39 -1.30
CA ALA A 124 11.96 -1.89 0.08
C ALA A 124 12.00 -0.75 1.11
N LEU A 125 12.77 0.30 0.85
CA LEU A 125 12.82 1.49 1.72
C LEU A 125 11.52 2.28 1.64
N ALA A 126 11.02 2.50 0.42
CA ALA A 126 9.79 3.23 0.16
C ALA A 126 8.59 2.62 0.90
N LYS A 127 8.52 1.28 0.91
CA LYS A 127 7.52 0.51 1.66
C LYS A 127 7.60 0.77 3.17
N VAL A 128 8.76 0.57 3.78
CA VAL A 128 8.94 0.76 5.22
C VAL A 128 8.63 2.22 5.62
N LEU A 129 9.06 3.19 4.81
CA LEU A 129 8.76 4.60 5.03
C LEU A 129 7.25 4.88 4.94
N ALA A 130 6.58 4.40 3.90
CA ALA A 130 5.15 4.63 3.69
C ALA A 130 4.28 4.02 4.82
N GLU A 131 4.66 2.84 5.30
CA GLU A 131 3.93 2.10 6.33
C GLU A 131 4.15 2.70 7.72
N ASN A 132 5.36 3.17 8.03
CA ASN A 132 5.74 3.44 9.43
C ASN A 132 5.99 4.92 9.75
N TYR A 133 6.20 5.78 8.75
CA TYR A 133 6.72 7.13 8.96
C TYR A 133 5.90 8.22 8.29
N LEU A 134 5.82 9.37 8.95
CA LEU A 134 5.59 10.68 8.35
C LEU A 134 6.91 11.45 8.36
N ILE A 135 7.34 11.95 7.20
CA ILE A 135 8.63 12.61 7.03
C ILE A 135 8.43 14.13 7.02
N MET A 136 9.19 14.82 7.85
CA MET A 136 9.19 16.27 7.96
C MET A 136 10.61 16.79 7.72
N LYS A 137 10.80 17.59 6.67
CA LYS A 137 12.08 18.28 6.43
C LYS A 137 12.11 19.58 7.23
N VAL A 138 13.21 19.83 7.94
CA VAL A 138 13.47 21.10 8.65
C VAL A 138 14.68 21.77 8.01
N ASN A 139 14.51 23.03 7.63
CA ASN A 139 15.56 23.81 6.98
C ASN A 139 16.67 24.16 7.97
N TYR A 140 17.90 24.10 7.50
CA TYR A 140 19.08 24.62 8.17
C TYR A 140 19.98 25.22 7.10
N ASP A 141 20.00 26.54 7.00
CA ASP A 141 20.88 27.31 6.12
C ASP A 141 21.22 28.67 6.74
N ASP A 142 21.96 29.48 5.99
CA ASP A 142 22.43 30.80 6.45
C ASP A 142 21.29 31.81 6.65
N ASP A 143 20.14 31.62 5.98
CA ASP A 143 18.98 32.51 6.11
C ASP A 143 18.19 32.19 7.39
N ASN A 144 18.00 30.90 7.68
CA ASN A 144 17.33 30.44 8.88
C ASN A 144 17.78 29.01 9.23
N THR A 145 18.51 28.91 10.35
CA THR A 145 18.96 27.63 10.93
C THR A 145 17.86 26.91 11.70
N ASN A 146 16.73 27.56 11.98
CA ASN A 146 15.69 27.10 12.91
C ASN A 146 16.24 26.79 14.31
N GLY A 147 17.18 27.61 14.79
CA GLY A 147 17.86 27.40 16.07
C GLY A 147 16.92 27.27 17.27
N ASP A 148 15.91 28.12 17.37
CA ASP A 148 14.95 28.10 18.50
C ASP A 148 14.18 26.79 18.57
N PHE A 149 13.80 26.23 17.42
CA PHE A 149 13.16 24.91 17.36
C PHE A 149 14.13 23.77 17.64
N LEU A 150 15.37 23.87 17.13
CA LEU A 150 16.35 22.79 17.21
C LEU A 150 17.04 22.70 18.57
N VAL A 151 16.94 23.72 19.43
CA VAL A 151 17.55 23.74 20.77
C VAL A 151 17.03 22.62 21.68
N ASP A 152 15.81 22.14 21.44
CA ASP A 152 15.18 21.06 22.19
C ASP A 152 15.66 19.65 21.75
N TYR A 153 16.52 19.58 20.74
CA TYR A 153 17.05 18.34 20.20
C TYR A 153 18.56 18.21 20.44
N PRO A 154 19.10 16.96 20.55
CA PRO A 154 20.54 16.76 20.66
C PRO A 154 21.30 17.32 19.46
N ASP A 155 22.48 17.88 19.71
CA ASP A 155 23.31 18.57 18.70
C ASP A 155 23.45 17.85 17.35
N ILE A 156 23.41 18.66 16.30
CA ILE A 156 23.61 18.24 14.92
C ILE A 156 25.10 18.24 14.60
N SER A 157 25.64 17.07 14.25
CA SER A 157 27.06 16.92 13.89
C SER A 157 27.31 16.97 12.38
N ASP A 158 26.34 16.52 11.57
CA ASP A 158 26.40 16.52 10.11
C ASP A 158 25.01 16.53 9.49
N PHE A 159 24.93 16.69 8.16
CA PHE A 159 23.67 16.72 7.41
C PHE A 159 23.66 15.66 6.30
N PRO A 160 22.53 14.94 6.09
CA PRO A 160 21.27 15.06 6.82
C PRO A 160 21.36 14.50 8.25
N HIS A 161 20.76 15.19 9.20
CA HIS A 161 20.59 14.68 10.57
C HIS A 161 19.15 14.19 10.77
N PHE A 162 18.99 13.10 11.52
CA PHE A 162 17.69 12.47 11.73
C PHE A 162 17.28 12.56 13.19
N TYR A 163 16.03 12.97 13.41
CA TYR A 163 15.32 12.73 14.67
C TYR A 163 14.13 11.83 14.43
N ILE A 164 14.02 10.75 15.21
CA ILE A 164 12.84 9.90 15.21
C ILE A 164 12.01 10.21 16.43
N LEU A 165 10.75 10.57 16.23
CA LEU A 165 9.79 10.82 17.29
C LEU A 165 8.70 9.75 17.30
N ASP A 166 8.12 9.52 18.47
CA ASP A 166 6.87 8.77 18.57
C ASP A 166 5.69 9.55 17.98
N SER A 167 4.51 8.92 17.91
CA SER A 167 3.32 9.54 17.32
C SER A 167 2.78 10.75 18.11
N ARG A 168 3.33 11.02 19.31
CA ARG A 168 3.00 12.14 20.19
C ARG A 168 4.09 13.22 20.19
N GLY A 169 5.08 13.12 19.30
CA GLY A 169 6.17 14.09 19.18
C GLY A 169 7.32 13.90 20.18
N ARG A 170 7.34 12.81 20.97
CA ARG A 170 8.46 12.58 21.91
C ARG A 170 9.67 12.01 21.17
N LEU A 171 10.84 12.60 21.39
CA LEU A 171 12.10 12.12 20.83
C LEU A 171 12.42 10.69 21.28
N LEU A 172 12.67 9.82 20.32
CA LEU A 172 13.12 8.44 20.53
C LEU A 172 14.60 8.26 20.18
N HIS A 173 15.05 8.95 19.13
CA HIS A 173 16.41 8.76 18.61
C HIS A 173 16.93 9.97 17.84
N SER A 174 18.23 10.22 17.98
CA SER A 174 18.98 11.25 17.25
C SER A 174 20.19 10.59 16.58
N GLN A 175 20.40 10.84 15.29
CA GLN A 175 21.51 10.26 14.57
C GLN A 175 21.89 11.06 13.32
N SER A 176 23.21 11.20 13.15
CA SER A 176 23.82 11.74 11.94
C SER A 176 23.72 10.77 10.76
N GLY A 177 23.57 11.33 9.55
CA GLY A 177 23.37 10.58 8.32
C GLY A 177 24.62 9.82 7.87
N SER A 178 25.80 10.31 8.23
CA SER A 178 27.09 9.70 7.87
C SER A 178 27.22 8.25 8.33
N LYS A 179 26.53 7.86 9.42
CA LYS A 179 26.49 6.46 9.89
C LYS A 179 25.91 5.48 8.86
N MET A 180 25.14 5.96 7.89
CA MET A 180 24.50 5.15 6.83
C MET A 180 25.13 5.35 5.45
N GLU A 181 26.13 6.22 5.33
CA GLU A 181 26.76 6.54 4.04
C GLU A 181 27.70 5.43 3.54
N SER A 182 27.89 5.42 2.23
CA SER A 182 28.85 4.63 1.47
C SER A 182 29.55 5.50 0.43
N ARG A 183 30.59 4.95 -0.23
CA ARG A 183 31.23 5.63 -1.35
C ARG A 183 30.20 5.89 -2.46
N GLY A 184 29.83 7.16 -2.64
CA GLY A 184 28.92 7.62 -3.69
C GLY A 184 27.43 7.62 -3.35
N GLY A 185 27.03 7.24 -2.13
CA GLY A 185 25.62 7.15 -1.76
C GLY A 185 25.39 6.60 -0.35
N TYR A 186 24.35 5.81 -0.18
CA TYR A 186 24.02 5.18 1.10
C TYR A 186 24.15 3.66 1.02
N LYS A 187 24.29 3.03 2.18
CA LYS A 187 24.20 1.58 2.34
C LYS A 187 22.74 1.22 2.56
N GLU A 188 22.11 0.58 1.57
CA GLU A 188 20.69 0.17 1.66
C GLU A 188 20.40 -0.63 2.92
N ALA A 189 21.25 -1.61 3.26
CA ALA A 189 21.11 -2.40 4.48
C ALA A 189 21.20 -1.56 5.77
N ALA A 190 22.02 -0.51 5.80
CA ALA A 190 22.14 0.37 6.97
C ALA A 190 20.89 1.24 7.13
N ILE A 191 20.38 1.81 6.04
CA ILE A 191 19.10 2.56 6.06
C ILE A 191 17.98 1.63 6.49
N LEU A 192 17.86 0.45 5.89
CA LEU A 192 16.78 -0.47 6.20
C LEU A 192 16.84 -0.94 7.67
N ALA A 193 18.03 -1.21 8.20
CA ALA A 193 18.22 -1.53 9.61
C ALA A 193 17.80 -0.35 10.51
N PHE A 194 18.16 0.87 10.14
CA PHE A 194 17.75 2.08 10.86
C PHE A 194 16.22 2.27 10.86
N LEU A 195 15.58 2.15 9.70
CA LEU A 195 14.13 2.28 9.56
C LEU A 195 13.39 1.17 10.31
N ASN A 196 13.83 -0.09 10.20
CA ASN A 196 13.14 -1.18 10.88
C ASN A 196 13.33 -1.14 12.40
N LYS A 197 14.49 -0.68 12.88
CA LYS A 197 14.77 -0.55 14.32
C LYS A 197 13.77 0.38 15.01
N TRP A 198 13.34 1.43 14.32
CA TRP A 198 12.50 2.47 14.89
C TRP A 198 11.08 2.52 14.34
N ALA A 199 10.67 1.51 13.56
CA ALA A 199 9.30 1.40 13.05
C ALA A 199 8.25 1.38 14.18
N ASN A 200 6.99 1.69 13.85
CA ASN A 200 5.90 1.63 14.83
C ASN A 200 5.26 0.24 14.90
#